data_AF-A0A7K1EC06-F1
#
_entry.id   AF-A0A7K1EC06-F1
#
_cell.length_a   1.000
_cell.length_b   1.000
_cell.length_c   1.000
_cell.angle_alpha   90.00
_cell.angle_beta   90.00
_cell.angle_gamma   90.00
#
_symmetry.space_group_name_H-M   'P 1'
#
loop_
_entity.id
_entity.type
_entity.pdbx_description
1 polymer ?
#
loop_
_entity_poly.entity_id
_entity_poly.type
_entity_poly.pdbx_seq_one_letter_code
_entity_poly.pdbx_strand_id
1 'polypeptide(L)' 'MNPPNWLRAIGRVSLWVWAVLGLLFLFTPILVTVIFSFNEPSGKYNYVWDKFSLSGWTDPFKYPELTDALIFSLK' A
#
# COMPACT_ATOMS: atom_id res chain seq x y z
N MET A 1 11.15 -31.70 -29.18
CA MET A 1 12.00 -32.15 -28.05
C MET A 1 11.46 -31.51 -26.79
N ASN A 2 11.08 -32.28 -25.77
CA ASN A 2 10.55 -31.72 -24.53
C ASN A 2 11.69 -31.08 -23.72
N PRO A 3 11.56 -29.81 -23.27
CA PRO A 3 12.61 -29.21 -22.48
C PRO A 3 12.78 -29.96 -21.15
N PRO A 4 14.02 -30.16 -20.68
CA PRO A 4 14.33 -30.75 -19.39
C PRO A 4 13.50 -30.16 -18.24
N ASN A 5 13.15 -30.99 -17.25
CA ASN A 5 12.31 -30.59 -16.11
C ASN A 5 12.89 -29.41 -15.31
N TRP A 6 14.22 -29.29 -15.23
CA TRP A 6 14.91 -28.20 -14.54
C TRP A 6 14.72 -26.84 -15.24
N LEU A 7 14.72 -26.80 -16.58
CA LEU A 7 14.45 -25.59 -17.35
C LEU A 7 13.02 -25.09 -17.15
N ARG A 8 12.06 -26.01 -17.08
CA ARG A 8 10.66 -25.69 -16.76
C ARG A 8 10.51 -25.16 -15.33
N ALA A 9 11.25 -25.72 -14.37
CA ALA A 9 11.25 -25.27 -12.98
C ALA A 9 11.83 -23.85 -12.86
N ILE A 10 12.96 -23.58 -13.50
CA ILE A 10 13.57 -22.24 -13.54
C ILE A 10 12.59 -21.24 -14.17
N GLY A 11 12.01 -21.55 -15.33
CA GLY A 11 11.04 -20.66 -15.96
C GLY A 11 9.86 -20.32 -15.06
N ARG A 12 9.31 -21.33 -14.35
CA ARG A 12 8.23 -21.12 -13.39
C ARG A 12 8.66 -20.20 -12.24
N VAL A 13 9.77 -20.50 -11.59
CA VAL A 13 10.26 -19.70 -10.44
C VAL A 13 10.57 -18.27 -10.89
N SER A 14 11.26 -18.09 -12.02
CA SER A 14 11.57 -16.77 -12.57
C SER A 14 10.32 -15.95 -12.84
N LEU A 15 9.28 -16.54 -13.44
CA LEU A 15 8.01 -15.85 -13.68
C LEU A 15 7.37 -15.38 -12.36
N TRP A 16 7.35 -16.24 -11.34
CA TRP A 16 6.83 -15.87 -10.02
C TRP A 16 7.63 -14.74 -9.37
N VAL A 17 8.96 -14.83 -9.39
CA VAL A 17 9.84 -13.81 -8.84
C VAL A 17 9.60 -12.47 -9.53
N TRP A 18 9.59 -12.44 -10.86
CA TRP A 18 9.36 -11.20 -11.61
C TRP A 18 7.95 -10.64 -11.42
N ALA A 19 6.93 -11.49 -11.34
CA ALA A 19 5.57 -11.05 -11.03
C ALA A 19 5.51 -10.40 -9.64
N VAL A 20 6.09 -11.03 -8.61
CA VAL A 20 6.14 -10.47 -7.25
C VAL A 20 6.94 -9.18 -7.20
N LEU A 21 8.11 -9.12 -7.84
CA LEU A 21 8.91 -7.89 -7.91
C LEU A 21 8.17 -6.76 -8.63
N GLY A 22 7.48 -7.08 -9.73
CA GLY A 22 6.64 -6.13 -10.44
C GLY A 22 5.51 -5.58 -9.57
N LEU A 23 4.80 -6.46 -8.85
CA LEU A 23 3.76 -6.04 -7.92
C LEU A 23 4.32 -5.22 -6.76
N LEU A 24 5.43 -5.64 -6.13
CA LEU A 24 6.08 -4.88 -5.06
C LEU A 24 6.49 -3.48 -5.54
N PHE A 25 7.04 -3.38 -6.74
CA PHE A 25 7.39 -2.09 -7.33
C PHE A 25 6.14 -1.20 -7.53
N LEU A 26 5.07 -1.74 -8.14
CA LEU A 26 3.84 -0.99 -8.38
C LEU A 26 3.13 -0.58 -7.08
N PHE A 27 3.17 -1.44 -6.06
CA PHE A 27 2.53 -1.20 -4.77
C PHE A 27 3.41 -0.42 -3.78
N THR A 28 4.70 -0.22 -4.05
CA THR A 28 5.59 0.55 -3.17
C THR A 28 4.97 1.89 -2.71
N PRO A 29 4.43 2.77 -3.57
CA PRO A 29 3.82 4.03 -3.11
C PRO A 29 2.56 3.82 -2.26
N ILE A 30 1.79 2.76 -2.52
CA ILE A 30 0.61 2.40 -1.73
C ILE A 30 1.05 1.90 -0.35
N LEU A 31 2.08 1.05 -0.27
CA LEU A 31 2.65 0.58 0.99
C LEU A 31 3.19 1.74 1.83
N VAL A 32 3.85 2.71 1.22
CA VAL A 32 4.29 3.94 1.91
C VAL A 32 3.09 4.69 2.48
N THR A 33 2.03 4.89 1.69
CA THR A 33 0.79 5.54 2.17
C THR A 33 0.15 4.78 3.33
N VAL A 34 0.06 3.44 3.24
CA VAL A 34 -0.48 2.59 4.31
C VAL A 34 0.36 2.70 5.58
N ILE A 35 1.69 2.63 5.48
CA ILE A 35 2.58 2.81 6.63
C ILE A 35 2.35 4.18 7.27
N PHE A 36 2.39 5.26 6.47
CA PHE A 36 2.18 6.62 6.94
C PHE A 36 0.77 6.89 7.48
N SER A 37 -0.23 6.08 7.14
CA SER A 37 -1.57 6.17 7.76
C SER A 37 -1.55 5.86 9.26
N PHE A 38 -0.49 5.18 9.75
CA PHE A 38 -0.24 4.94 11.17
C PHE A 38 0.72 5.95 11.80
N ASN A 39 1.14 6.98 11.07
CA ASN A 39 1.96 8.04 11.63
C ASN A 39 1.08 9.10 12.31
N GLU A 40 1.42 9.50 13.52
CA GLU A 40 0.80 10.65 14.19
C GLU A 40 1.73 11.86 14.11
N PRO A 41 1.53 12.76 13.12
CA PRO A 41 2.42 13.89 12.92
C PRO A 41 2.20 14.97 14.00
N SER A 42 3.29 15.57 14.47
CA SER A 42 3.25 16.74 15.36
C SER A 42 2.74 18.04 14.70
N GLY A 43 2.38 18.00 13.41
CA GLY A 43 1.91 19.17 12.65
C GLY A 43 0.94 18.81 11.52
N LYS A 44 0.64 19.78 10.65
CA LYS A 44 -0.35 19.63 9.57
C LYS A 44 0.04 18.62 8.47
N TYR A 45 1.33 18.32 8.34
CA TYR A 45 1.87 17.54 7.22
C TYR A 45 2.37 16.17 7.66
N ASN A 46 2.09 15.15 6.84
CA ASN A 46 2.47 13.76 7.09
C ASN A 46 3.59 13.29 6.14
N TYR A 47 4.66 14.08 6.01
CA TYR A 47 5.78 13.81 5.09
C TYR A 47 6.99 13.17 5.77
N VAL A 48 7.12 13.34 7.08
CA VAL A 48 8.20 12.78 7.89
C VAL A 48 7.58 11.87 8.93
N TRP A 49 8.16 10.68 9.10
CA TRP A 49 7.75 9.76 10.15
C TRP A 49 8.05 10.35 11.52
N ASP A 50 7.07 10.33 12.42
CA ASP A 50 7.15 10.87 13.78
C ASP A 50 6.98 9.73 14.80
N LYS A 51 5.74 9.25 14.98
CA LYS A 51 5.42 8.16 15.91
C LYS A 51 4.28 7.28 15.39
N PHE A 52 4.34 5.99 15.73
CA PHE A 52 3.26 5.05 15.45
C PHE A 52 2.03 5.34 16.32
N SER A 53 0.84 5.30 15.73
CA SER A 53 -0.42 5.50 16.43
C SER A 53 -1.60 4.84 15.69
N LEU A 54 -2.62 4.43 16.45
CA LEU A 54 -3.91 3.99 15.91
C LEU A 54 -4.99 5.09 16.01
N SER A 55 -4.64 6.27 16.53
CA SER A 55 -5.60 7.38 16.76
C SER A 55 -6.28 7.88 15.48
N GLY A 56 -5.61 7.79 14.33
CA GLY A 56 -6.21 8.12 13.02
C GLY A 56 -7.34 7.17 12.61
N TRP A 57 -7.41 5.98 13.18
CA TRP A 57 -8.39 4.93 12.85
C TRP A 57 -9.53 4.80 13.87
N THR A 58 -9.41 5.42 15.04
CA THR A 58 -10.43 5.30 16.10
C THR A 58 -11.73 6.03 15.77
N ASP A 59 -11.65 7.08 14.95
CA ASP A 59 -12.81 7.85 14.49
C ASP A 59 -12.62 8.28 13.02
N PRO A 60 -12.97 7.41 12.06
CA PRO A 60 -12.71 7.64 10.64
C PRO A 60 -13.58 8.76 10.03
N PHE A 61 -14.66 9.18 10.71
CA PHE A 61 -15.56 10.24 10.27
C PHE A 61 -15.46 11.50 11.12
N LYS A 62 -14.38 11.63 11.90
CA LYS A 62 -14.12 12.77 12.81
C LYS A 62 -14.25 14.14 12.14
N TYR A 63 -13.96 14.23 10.85
CA TYR A 63 -13.96 15.45 10.05
C TYR A 63 -15.18 15.46 9.11
N PRO A 64 -16.25 16.21 9.43
CA PRO A 64 -17.47 16.26 8.63
C PRO A 64 -17.19 16.66 7.18
N GLU A 65 -16.30 17.62 6.95
CA GLU A 65 -15.90 18.07 5.63
C GLU A 65 -15.33 16.95 4.74
N LEU A 66 -14.59 15.98 5.31
CA LEU A 66 -14.07 14.83 4.58
C LEU A 66 -15.16 13.80 4.31
N THR A 67 -16.06 13.60 5.27
CA THR A 67 -17.19 12.66 5.16
C THR A 67 -18.18 13.12 4.10
N ASP A 68 -18.50 14.41 4.08
CA ASP A 68 -19.38 15.02 3.07
C ASP A 68 -18.76 14.91 1.67
N ALA A 69 -17.45 15.18 1.55
CA ALA A 69 -16.73 15.03 0.28
C ALA A 69 -16.74 13.57 -0.21
N LEU A 70 -16.56 12.60 0.70
CA LEU A 70 -16.66 11.17 0.39
C LEU A 70 -18.06 10.80 -0.12
N ILE A 71 -19.11 11.17 0.61
CA ILE A 71 -20.50 10.88 0.21
C ILE A 71 -20.82 11.56 -1.12
N PHE A 72 -20.37 12.80 -1.32
CA PHE A 72 -20.55 13.51 -2.57
C PHE A 72 -19.90 12.78 -3.75
N SER A 73 -18.72 12.18 -3.57
CA SER A 73 -18.04 11.41 -4.64
C SER A 73 -18.80 10.14 -5.08
N LEU A 74 -19.77 9.68 -4.29
CA LEU A 74 -20.60 8.51 -4.57
C LEU A 74 -21.96 8.85 -5.20
N LYS A 75 -22.33 10.14 -5.26
CA LYS A 75 -23.54 10.63 -5.92
C LYS A 75 -23.29 10.78 -7.43
#